data_AF-A0A6S6QY99-F1
#
_entry.id   AF-A0A6S6QY99-F1
#
_cell.length_a   1.000
_cell.length_b   1.000
_cell.length_c   1.000
_cell.angle_alpha   90.00
_cell.angle_beta   90.00
_cell.angle_gamma   90.00
#
_symmetry.space_group_name_H-M   'P 1'
#
loop_
_entity.id
_entity.type
_entity.pdbx_description
1 polymer ?
#
loop_
_entity_poly.entity_id
_entity_poly.type
_entity_poly.pdbx_seq_one_letter_code
_entity_poly.pdbx_strand_id
1 'polypeptide(L)'
;MKKASYLMVMVAFASVINMLGGQLALLLRLPIYLDAIGTFFAACLLGPVWGMVSGIISGLLTGITMDIYSVYFIPVQLLTGLMAGILYKTPVLKSVFIPIGIFMVTLPGTLAASVISSLLFGGYTSSGSSMLVFLLRTIGFGDIASIFFVQFVTDYIDRILSLLLVISIMAALPKNITEKVRRGRTYNGKI
;
A
#
# COMPACT_ATOMS: atom_id res chain seq x y z
N MET A 1 -7.52 2.97 28.40
CA MET A 1 -8.67 3.13 27.47
C MET A 1 -8.42 4.15 26.34
N LYS A 2 -8.05 5.42 26.60
CA LYS A 2 -7.88 6.46 25.54
C LYS A 2 -6.91 6.11 24.39
N LYS A 3 -5.86 5.33 24.64
CA LYS A 3 -4.85 4.93 23.62
C LYS A 3 -5.37 3.90 22.62
N ALA A 4 -6.13 2.90 23.09
CA ALA A 4 -6.68 1.85 22.23
C ALA A 4 -7.73 2.43 21.27
N SER A 5 -8.64 3.27 21.77
CA SER A 5 -9.64 3.96 20.95
C SER A 5 -9.00 4.78 19.82
N TYR A 6 -7.91 5.49 20.12
CA TYR A 6 -7.19 6.27 19.12
C TYR A 6 -6.58 5.39 18.01
N LEU A 7 -5.95 4.27 18.39
CA LEU A 7 -5.38 3.32 17.42
C LEU A 7 -6.46 2.75 16.50
N MET A 8 -7.59 2.33 17.07
CA MET A 8 -8.71 1.80 16.31
C MET A 8 -9.28 2.82 15.32
N VAL A 9 -9.47 4.09 15.74
CA VAL A 9 -9.97 5.16 14.87
C VAL A 9 -9.02 5.42 13.70
N MET A 10 -7.71 5.49 13.96
CA MET A 10 -6.72 5.76 12.91
C MET A 10 -6.60 4.61 11.91
N VAL A 11 -6.66 3.37 12.38
CA VAL A 11 -6.66 2.18 11.52
C VAL A 11 -7.95 2.07 10.71
N ALA A 12 -9.10 2.35 11.33
CA ALA A 12 -10.38 2.37 10.61
C ALA A 12 -10.37 3.44 9.51
N PHE A 13 -9.90 4.65 9.83
CA PHE A 13 -9.75 5.73 8.86
C PHE A 13 -8.83 5.35 7.69
N ALA A 14 -7.65 4.78 8.00
CA ALA A 14 -6.71 4.28 7.00
C ALA A 14 -7.36 3.22 6.08
N SER A 15 -8.09 2.28 6.67
CA SER A 15 -8.74 1.19 5.93
C SER A 15 -9.82 1.71 4.98
N VAL A 16 -10.59 2.71 5.41
CA VAL A 16 -11.62 3.35 4.58
C VAL A 16 -10.97 4.12 3.42
N ILE A 17 -9.85 4.82 3.65
CA ILE A 17 -9.12 5.50 2.56
C ILE A 17 -8.67 4.49 1.50
N ASN A 18 -8.09 3.35 1.91
CA ASN A 18 -7.68 2.31 0.96
C ASN A 18 -8.87 1.81 0.13
N MET A 19 -9.99 1.53 0.78
CA MET A 19 -11.20 1.05 0.11
C MET A 19 -11.73 2.07 -0.91
N LEU A 20 -11.78 3.36 -0.53
CA LEU A 20 -12.22 4.43 -1.43
C LEU A 20 -11.23 4.67 -2.57
N GLY A 21 -9.94 4.68 -2.28
CA GLY A 21 -8.88 4.84 -3.28
C GLY A 21 -8.91 3.73 -4.33
N GLY A 22 -8.96 2.48 -3.87
CA GLY A 22 -9.13 1.31 -4.72
C GLY A 22 -10.36 1.40 -5.62
N GLN A 23 -11.51 1.77 -5.05
CA GLN A 23 -12.74 1.89 -5.82
C GLN A 23 -12.70 3.02 -6.85
N LEU A 24 -12.09 4.16 -6.50
CA LEU A 24 -11.90 5.27 -7.44
C LEU A 24 -10.98 4.86 -8.60
N ALA A 25 -9.90 4.14 -8.31
CA ALA A 25 -8.98 3.64 -9.33
C ALA A 25 -9.69 2.66 -10.30
N LEU A 26 -10.51 1.75 -9.77
CA LEU A 26 -11.31 0.82 -10.59
C LEU A 26 -12.37 1.56 -11.42
N LEU A 27 -13.10 2.51 -10.83
CA LEU A 27 -14.13 3.29 -11.51
C LEU A 27 -13.58 4.09 -12.68
N LEU A 28 -12.41 4.72 -12.48
CA LEU A 28 -11.73 5.53 -13.49
C LEU A 28 -10.82 4.69 -14.41
N ARG A 29 -10.74 3.37 -14.20
CA ARG A 29 -9.86 2.44 -14.92
C ARG A 29 -8.40 2.90 -14.96
N LEU A 30 -7.91 3.43 -13.83
CA LEU A 30 -6.54 3.90 -13.74
C LEU A 30 -5.56 2.73 -13.81
N PRO A 31 -4.37 2.91 -14.42
CA PRO A 31 -3.29 1.93 -14.39
C PRO A 31 -2.50 1.99 -13.06
N ILE A 32 -3.16 2.28 -11.94
CA ILE A 32 -2.63 2.31 -10.57
C ILE A 32 -3.75 1.89 -9.60
N TYR A 33 -3.43 1.51 -8.36
CA TYR A 33 -4.42 0.89 -7.46
C TYR A 33 -4.96 1.81 -6.36
N LEU A 34 -4.19 2.80 -5.90
CA LEU A 34 -4.54 3.77 -4.85
C LEU A 34 -5.01 3.15 -3.51
N ASP A 35 -4.85 1.85 -3.33
CA ASP A 35 -5.38 1.06 -2.21
C ASP A 35 -4.36 0.89 -1.07
N ALA A 36 -3.24 1.60 -1.15
CA ALA A 36 -2.15 1.52 -0.18
C ALA A 36 -1.89 2.83 0.59
N ILE A 37 -2.59 3.92 0.26
CA ILE A 37 -2.41 5.24 0.89
C ILE A 37 -2.61 5.14 2.41
N GLY A 38 -3.71 4.52 2.83
CA GLY A 38 -4.04 4.23 4.23
C GLY A 38 -3.06 3.25 4.87
N THR A 39 -2.64 2.21 4.15
CA THR A 39 -1.63 1.25 4.63
C THR A 39 -0.31 1.96 4.98
N PHE A 40 0.16 2.86 4.09
CA PHE A 40 1.32 3.71 4.36
C PHE A 40 1.07 4.68 5.52
N PHE A 41 -0.10 5.31 5.57
CA PHE A 41 -0.47 6.23 6.64
C PHE A 41 -0.39 5.55 8.01
N ALA A 42 -1.03 4.39 8.16
CA ALA A 42 -1.03 3.61 9.39
C ALA A 42 0.38 3.09 9.72
N ALA A 43 1.14 2.64 8.72
CA ALA A 43 2.52 2.17 8.89
C ALA A 43 3.46 3.28 9.40
N CYS A 44 3.39 4.48 8.82
CA CYS A 44 4.22 5.63 9.19
C CYS A 44 3.81 6.20 10.56
N LEU A 45 2.50 6.33 10.80
CA LEU A 45 2.00 6.94 12.02
C LEU A 45 2.15 5.98 13.21
N LEU A 46 1.64 4.75 13.09
CA LEU A 46 1.46 3.81 14.19
C LEU A 46 2.50 2.69 14.21
N GLY A 47 3.18 2.44 13.09
CA GLY A 47 4.21 1.41 12.93
C GLY A 47 3.76 0.25 12.03
N PRO A 48 4.69 -0.66 11.68
CA PRO A 48 4.49 -1.69 10.65
C PRO A 48 3.29 -2.62 10.93
N VAL A 49 3.09 -3.01 12.19
CA VAL A 49 1.97 -3.89 12.58
C VAL A 49 0.62 -3.25 12.26
N TRP A 50 0.47 -1.96 12.53
CA TRP A 50 -0.78 -1.26 12.28
C TRP A 50 -0.99 -0.94 10.80
N GLY A 51 0.10 -0.78 10.02
CA GLY A 51 0.05 -0.78 8.57
C GLY A 51 -0.51 -2.10 8.01
N MET A 52 0.02 -3.23 8.47
CA MET A 52 -0.48 -4.55 8.10
C MET A 52 -1.97 -4.74 8.44
N VAL A 53 -2.38 -4.36 9.66
CA VAL A 53 -3.77 -4.48 10.11
C VAL A 53 -4.70 -3.61 9.25
N SER A 54 -4.31 -2.37 8.93
CA SER A 54 -5.05 -1.52 8.00
C SER A 54 -5.26 -2.18 6.64
N GLY A 55 -4.20 -2.76 6.08
CA GLY A 55 -4.24 -3.44 4.78
C GLY A 55 -5.13 -4.68 4.78
N ILE A 56 -5.11 -5.48 5.85
CA ILE A 56 -6.02 -6.63 6.04
C ILE A 56 -7.46 -6.15 6.08
N ILE A 57 -7.77 -5.15 6.91
CA ILE A 57 -9.13 -4.67 7.09
C ILE A 57 -9.66 -4.10 5.77
N SER A 58 -8.88 -3.26 5.07
CA SER A 58 -9.30 -2.75 3.77
C SER A 58 -9.49 -3.85 2.74
N GLY A 59 -8.59 -4.83 2.66
CA GLY A 59 -8.72 -5.94 1.72
C GLY A 59 -9.95 -6.81 1.99
N LEU A 60 -10.27 -7.09 3.26
CA LEU A 60 -11.48 -7.83 3.62
C LEU A 60 -12.75 -7.02 3.36
N LEU A 61 -12.77 -5.73 3.72
CA LEU A 61 -13.92 -4.87 3.49
C LEU A 61 -14.23 -4.73 2.00
N THR A 62 -13.22 -4.42 1.19
CA THR A 62 -13.38 -4.37 -0.28
C THR A 62 -13.81 -5.75 -0.82
N GLY A 63 -13.22 -6.82 -0.29
CA GLY A 63 -13.52 -8.21 -0.67
C GLY A 63 -14.98 -8.60 -0.53
N ILE A 64 -15.57 -8.21 0.60
CA ILE A 64 -16.94 -8.57 0.95
C ILE A 64 -17.95 -7.64 0.26
N THR A 65 -17.59 -6.38 -0.01
CA THR A 65 -18.55 -5.35 -0.42
C THR A 65 -18.50 -4.97 -1.89
N MET A 66 -17.32 -4.97 -2.51
CA MET A 66 -17.11 -4.36 -3.83
C MET A 66 -16.45 -5.31 -4.83
N ASP A 67 -15.34 -5.94 -4.45
CA ASP A 67 -14.56 -6.81 -5.34
C ASP A 67 -13.94 -7.98 -4.58
N ILE A 68 -14.48 -9.17 -4.80
CA ILE A 68 -14.02 -10.42 -4.18
C ILE A 68 -12.55 -10.72 -4.49
N TYR A 69 -12.01 -10.23 -5.61
CA TYR A 69 -10.62 -10.48 -5.97
C TYR A 69 -9.63 -9.82 -4.99
N SER A 70 -10.02 -8.74 -4.34
CA SER A 70 -9.18 -8.02 -3.38
C SER A 70 -8.74 -8.87 -2.18
N VAL A 71 -9.51 -9.90 -1.80
CA VAL A 71 -9.16 -10.83 -0.72
C VAL A 71 -7.86 -11.59 -1.04
N TYR A 72 -7.64 -11.95 -2.31
CA TYR A 72 -6.42 -12.65 -2.72
C TYR A 72 -5.17 -11.77 -2.64
N PHE A 73 -5.33 -10.44 -2.67
CA PHE A 73 -4.23 -9.47 -2.58
C PHE A 73 -3.90 -9.03 -1.15
N ILE A 74 -4.57 -9.57 -0.12
CA ILE A 74 -4.23 -9.31 1.30
C ILE A 74 -2.74 -9.59 1.62
N PRO A 75 -2.10 -10.68 1.13
CA PRO A 75 -0.67 -10.88 1.34
C PRO A 75 0.20 -9.73 0.81
N VAL A 76 -0.20 -9.10 -0.29
CA VAL A 76 0.49 -7.93 -0.86
C VAL A 76 0.37 -6.73 0.07
N GLN A 77 -0.83 -6.47 0.59
CA GLN A 77 -1.10 -5.43 1.60
C GLN A 77 -0.27 -5.64 2.89
N LEU A 78 -0.11 -6.89 3.33
CA LEU A 78 0.71 -7.25 4.48
C LEU A 78 2.20 -6.91 4.27
N LEU A 79 2.78 -7.40 3.17
CA LEU A 79 4.17 -7.11 2.80
C LEU A 79 4.40 -5.61 2.71
N THR A 80 3.44 -4.91 2.11
CA THR A 80 3.48 -3.46 1.95
C THR A 80 3.48 -2.74 3.29
N GLY A 81 2.53 -3.04 4.18
CA GLY A 81 2.43 -2.38 5.48
C GLY A 81 3.65 -2.64 6.36
N LEU A 82 4.19 -3.86 6.31
CA LEU A 82 5.43 -4.22 6.98
C LEU A 82 6.61 -3.40 6.46
N MET A 83 6.85 -3.43 5.15
CA MET A 83 7.98 -2.79 4.51
C MET A 83 7.89 -1.26 4.61
N ALA A 84 6.71 -0.67 4.45
CA ALA A 84 6.49 0.77 4.64
C ALA A 84 6.80 1.21 6.08
N GLY A 85 6.40 0.40 7.07
CA GLY A 85 6.68 0.70 8.48
C GLY A 85 8.16 0.54 8.85
N ILE A 86 8.87 -0.38 8.20
CA ILE A 86 10.33 -0.52 8.33
C ILE A 86 11.03 0.68 7.68
N LEU A 87 10.62 1.03 6.45
CA LEU A 87 11.15 2.16 5.69
C LEU A 87 11.01 3.47 6.46
N TYR A 88 9.90 3.66 7.18
CA TYR A 88 9.69 4.85 8.00
C TYR A 88 10.61 4.93 9.22
N LYS A 89 11.10 3.79 9.73
CA LYS A 89 11.99 3.73 10.89
C LYS A 89 13.47 3.84 10.52
N THR A 90 13.82 3.59 9.26
CA THR A 90 15.20 3.68 8.81
C THR A 90 15.53 5.11 8.33
N PRO A 91 16.80 5.55 8.43
CA PRO A 91 17.23 6.87 7.96
C PRO A 91 17.18 7.04 6.42
N VAL A 92 16.59 6.06 5.71
CA VAL A 92 16.37 6.03 4.25
C VAL A 92 15.39 7.13 3.80
N LEU A 93 14.64 7.74 4.72
CA LEU A 93 13.83 8.93 4.45
C LEU A 93 14.64 10.23 4.26
N LYS A 94 15.98 10.19 4.28
CA LYS A 94 16.79 11.30 3.74
C LYS A 94 16.52 11.37 2.23
N SER A 95 16.12 12.56 1.74
CA SER A 95 15.59 12.85 0.39
C SER A 95 16.19 12.03 -0.77
N VAL A 96 17.49 11.74 -0.72
CA VAL A 96 18.24 11.01 -1.77
C VAL A 96 17.90 9.51 -1.85
N PHE A 97 17.46 8.87 -0.75
CA PHE A 97 17.22 7.41 -0.71
C PHE A 97 15.75 7.01 -0.80
N ILE A 98 14.83 7.98 -0.92
CA ILE A 98 13.39 7.70 -1.03
C ILE A 98 13.06 6.76 -2.21
N PRO A 99 13.60 6.96 -3.43
CA PRO A 99 13.32 6.05 -4.55
C PRO A 99 13.78 4.61 -4.28
N ILE A 100 14.95 4.45 -3.65
CA ILE A 100 15.52 3.14 -3.30
C ILE A 100 14.66 2.46 -2.22
N GLY A 101 14.20 3.23 -1.23
CA GLY A 101 13.30 2.75 -0.20
C GLY A 101 11.96 2.25 -0.77
N ILE A 102 11.37 3.01 -1.70
CA ILE A 102 10.13 2.62 -2.37
C ILE A 102 10.35 1.35 -3.20
N PHE A 103 11.45 1.26 -3.93
CA PHE A 103 11.81 0.06 -4.70
C PHE A 103 11.83 -1.19 -3.80
N MET A 104 12.44 -1.08 -2.62
CA MET A 104 12.47 -2.17 -1.64
C MET A 104 11.07 -2.55 -1.12
N VAL A 105 10.15 -1.59 -0.98
CA VAL A 105 8.76 -1.88 -0.57
C VAL A 105 7.97 -2.51 -1.71
N THR A 106 8.18 -2.06 -2.95
CA THR A 106 7.45 -2.53 -4.13
C THR A 106 7.82 -3.96 -4.50
N LEU A 107 9.11 -4.30 -4.52
CA LEU A 107 9.58 -5.57 -5.08
C LEU A 107 8.91 -6.82 -4.47
N PRO A 108 8.83 -7.00 -3.13
CA PRO A 108 8.21 -8.20 -2.55
C PRO A 108 6.70 -8.24 -2.81
N GLY A 109 6.04 -7.08 -2.75
CA GLY A 109 4.61 -6.95 -2.99
C GLY A 109 4.24 -7.32 -4.43
N THR A 110 4.97 -6.79 -5.41
CA THR A 110 4.76 -7.08 -6.82
C THR A 110 5.09 -8.52 -7.18
N LEU A 111 6.13 -9.12 -6.60
CA LEU A 111 6.41 -10.55 -6.80
C LEU A 111 5.24 -11.41 -6.32
N ALA A 112 4.70 -11.13 -5.14
CA ALA A 112 3.51 -11.81 -4.65
C ALA A 112 2.29 -11.54 -5.57
N ALA A 113 2.04 -10.28 -5.92
CA ALA A 113 0.92 -9.88 -6.77
C ALA A 113 0.96 -10.55 -8.15
N SER A 114 2.14 -10.67 -8.75
CA SER A 114 2.31 -11.22 -10.10
C SER A 114 2.13 -12.74 -10.13
N VAL A 115 2.61 -13.44 -9.10
CA VAL A 115 2.36 -14.87 -8.93
C VAL A 115 0.87 -15.12 -8.71
N ILE A 116 0.22 -14.35 -7.84
CA ILE A 116 -1.23 -14.45 -7.58
C ILE A 116 -2.02 -14.20 -8.87
N SER A 117 -1.71 -13.10 -9.59
CA SER A 117 -2.37 -12.76 -10.84
C SER A 117 -2.17 -13.78 -11.95
N SER A 118 -0.97 -14.36 -12.04
CA SER A 118 -0.68 -15.39 -13.04
C SER A 118 -1.41 -16.69 -12.73
N LEU A 119 -1.39 -17.15 -11.48
CA LEU A 119 -1.95 -18.45 -11.09
C LEU A 119 -3.47 -18.45 -11.03
N LEU A 120 -4.09 -17.39 -10.51
CA LEU A 120 -5.53 -17.35 -10.28
C LEU A 120 -6.31 -16.72 -11.43
N PHE A 121 -5.71 -15.78 -12.17
CA PHE A 121 -6.42 -14.94 -13.13
C PHE A 121 -5.81 -14.98 -14.55
N GLY A 122 -4.77 -15.77 -14.77
CA GLY A 122 -4.08 -15.85 -16.07
C GLY A 122 -3.49 -14.51 -16.53
N GLY A 123 -3.35 -13.53 -15.63
CA GLY A 123 -2.90 -12.16 -15.93
C GLY A 123 -3.99 -11.14 -16.26
N TYR A 124 -5.27 -11.53 -16.33
CA TYR A 124 -6.39 -10.63 -16.58
C TYR A 124 -7.21 -10.43 -15.31
N THR A 125 -7.09 -9.27 -14.69
CA THR A 125 -7.83 -8.91 -13.46
C THR A 125 -8.79 -7.76 -13.71
N SER A 126 -9.63 -7.41 -12.73
CA SER A 126 -10.47 -6.21 -12.73
C SER A 126 -9.67 -4.89 -12.78
N SER A 127 -8.34 -4.93 -12.62
CA SER A 127 -7.47 -3.75 -12.66
C SER A 127 -7.39 -3.13 -14.06
N GLY A 128 -7.31 -1.79 -14.11
CA GLY A 128 -7.01 -1.06 -15.35
C GLY A 128 -5.66 -1.42 -15.96
N SER A 129 -4.73 -1.96 -15.16
CA SER A 129 -3.42 -2.42 -15.63
C SER A 129 -3.48 -3.64 -16.56
N SER A 130 -4.57 -4.42 -16.56
CA SER A 130 -4.75 -5.59 -17.42
C SER A 130 -4.62 -5.27 -18.91
N MET A 131 -4.99 -4.05 -19.33
CA MET A 131 -4.82 -3.60 -20.72
C MET A 131 -3.35 -3.47 -21.12
N LEU A 132 -2.49 -3.04 -20.20
CA LEU A 132 -1.04 -2.97 -20.43
C LEU A 132 -0.42 -4.37 -20.50
N VAL A 133 -0.89 -5.31 -19.67
CA VAL A 133 -0.45 -6.72 -19.73
C VAL A 133 -0.81 -7.33 -21.08
N PHE A 134 -2.03 -7.10 -21.55
CA PHE A 134 -2.48 -7.57 -22.86
C PHE A 134 -1.61 -7.02 -24.00
N LEU A 135 -1.29 -5.71 -23.97
CA LEU A 135 -0.43 -5.08 -24.98
C LEU A 135 0.96 -5.72 -25.03
N LEU A 136 1.61 -5.92 -23.88
CA LEU A 136 2.95 -6.52 -23.82
C LEU A 136 2.97 -7.97 -24.33
N ARG A 137 1.94 -8.77 -24.00
CA ARG A 137 1.80 -10.13 -24.52
C ARG A 137 1.66 -10.15 -26.04
N THR A 138 0.90 -9.21 -26.58
CA THR A 138 0.69 -9.10 -28.03
C THR A 138 1.99 -8.77 -28.77
N ILE A 139 2.94 -8.11 -28.11
CA ILE A 139 4.27 -7.76 -28.64
C ILE A 139 5.28 -8.92 -28.46
N GLY A 140 4.87 -10.04 -27.86
CA GLY A 140 5.67 -11.28 -27.77
C GLY A 140 6.42 -11.48 -26.46
N PHE A 141 6.13 -10.69 -25.41
CA PHE A 141 6.66 -10.99 -24.07
C PHE A 141 5.97 -12.21 -23.45
N GLY A 142 6.72 -13.01 -22.70
CA GLY A 142 6.17 -14.14 -21.94
C GLY A 142 5.12 -13.70 -20.92
N ASP A 143 4.16 -14.59 -20.64
CA ASP A 143 2.97 -14.26 -19.84
C ASP A 143 3.29 -13.71 -18.44
N ILE A 144 4.18 -14.38 -17.71
CA ILE A 144 4.57 -14.00 -16.35
C ILE A 144 5.41 -12.72 -16.37
N ALA A 145 6.33 -12.60 -17.33
CA ALA A 145 7.19 -11.43 -17.47
C ALA A 145 6.37 -10.16 -17.77
N SER A 146 5.34 -10.28 -18.61
CA SER A 146 4.41 -9.19 -18.93
C SER A 146 3.64 -8.73 -17.70
N ILE A 147 3.07 -9.68 -16.92
CA ILE A 147 2.34 -9.37 -15.69
C ILE A 147 3.27 -8.67 -14.70
N PHE A 148 4.44 -9.26 -14.44
CA PHE A 148 5.40 -8.73 -13.47
C PHE A 148 5.85 -7.32 -13.83
N PHE A 149 6.23 -7.09 -15.09
CA PHE A 149 6.73 -5.78 -15.51
C PHE A 149 5.67 -4.68 -15.38
N VAL A 150 4.44 -4.96 -15.82
CA VAL A 150 3.35 -3.99 -15.69
C VAL A 150 3.07 -3.72 -14.22
N GLN A 151 2.85 -4.77 -13.43
CA GLN A 151 2.56 -4.61 -12.01
C GLN A 151 3.69 -3.88 -11.28
N PHE A 152 4.95 -4.17 -11.62
CA PHE A 152 6.08 -3.48 -11.03
C PHE A 152 6.00 -1.97 -11.28
N VAL A 153 5.76 -1.55 -12.53
CA VAL A 153 5.64 -0.14 -12.89
C VAL A 153 4.43 0.49 -12.19
N THR A 154 3.27 -0.16 -12.23
CA THR A 154 2.04 0.39 -11.65
C THR A 154 2.12 0.48 -10.13
N ASP A 155 2.64 -0.55 -9.47
CA ASP A 155 2.82 -0.58 -8.01
C ASP A 155 3.87 0.43 -7.58
N TYR A 156 4.96 0.59 -8.33
CA TYR A 156 6.01 1.55 -8.01
C TYR A 156 5.47 2.99 -8.06
N ILE A 157 4.71 3.35 -9.11
CA ILE A 157 4.04 4.66 -9.22
C ILE A 157 3.05 4.83 -8.06
N ASP A 158 2.24 3.82 -7.78
CA ASP A 158 1.26 3.85 -6.70
C ASP A 158 1.91 4.09 -5.33
N ARG A 159 3.04 3.44 -5.07
CA ARG A 159 3.80 3.58 -3.81
C ARG A 159 4.44 4.96 -3.67
N ILE A 160 4.91 5.56 -4.77
CA ILE A 160 5.37 6.96 -4.79
C ILE A 160 4.22 7.88 -4.42
N LEU A 161 3.07 7.76 -5.10
CA LEU A 161 1.91 8.61 -4.86
C LEU A 161 1.40 8.46 -3.42
N SER A 162 1.30 7.22 -2.94
CA SER A 162 0.89 6.92 -1.57
C SER A 162 1.82 7.55 -0.54
N LEU A 163 3.13 7.44 -0.72
CA LEU A 163 4.10 8.05 0.19
C LEU A 163 4.03 9.58 0.17
N LEU A 164 3.95 10.19 -1.02
CA LEU A 164 3.84 11.65 -1.15
C LEU A 164 2.60 12.19 -0.44
N LEU A 165 1.43 11.56 -0.66
CA LEU A 165 0.19 11.93 0.01
C LEU A 165 0.30 11.78 1.52
N VAL A 166 0.89 10.69 2.01
CA VAL A 166 1.07 10.46 3.44
C VAL A 166 2.01 11.48 4.07
N ILE A 167 3.09 11.88 3.40
CA ILE A 167 3.98 12.95 3.86
C ILE A 167 3.22 14.27 3.96
N SER A 168 2.41 14.62 2.95
CA SER A 168 1.57 15.83 2.96
C SER A 168 0.54 15.81 4.10
N ILE A 169 -0.15 14.69 4.30
CA ILE A 169 -1.12 14.51 5.39
C ILE A 169 -0.43 14.64 6.75
N MET A 170 0.74 14.03 6.92
CA MET A 170 1.51 14.13 8.16
C MET A 170 2.02 15.55 8.43
N ALA A 171 2.37 16.32 7.40
CA ALA A 171 2.75 17.72 7.54
C ALA A 171 1.57 18.61 7.94
N ALA A 172 0.36 18.28 7.50
CA ALA A 172 -0.88 19.00 7.85
C ALA A 172 -1.46 18.60 9.21
N LEU A 173 -1.04 17.47 9.79
CA LEU A 173 -1.57 16.97 11.06
C LEU A 173 -1.22 17.90 12.24
N PRO A 174 -2.19 18.28 13.09
CA PRO A 174 -1.93 19.08 14.28
C PRO A 174 -0.91 18.41 15.21
N LYS A 175 0.03 19.19 15.75
CA LYS A 175 1.10 18.70 16.64
C LYS A 175 0.57 17.82 17.80
N ASN A 176 -0.63 18.10 18.29
CA ASN A 176 -1.30 17.34 19.36
C ASN A 176 -1.55 15.85 19.00
N ILE A 177 -1.73 15.54 17.73
CA ILE A 177 -1.94 14.16 17.23
C ILE A 177 -0.59 13.46 17.09
N THR A 178 0.37 14.13 16.48
CA THR A 178 1.74 13.65 16.28
C THR A 178 2.48 13.44 17.61
N GLU A 179 2.25 14.29 18.61
CA GLU A 179 2.83 14.17 19.95
C GLU A 179 2.24 13.03 20.77
N LYS A 180 0.95 12.70 20.65
CA LYS A 180 0.36 11.52 21.30
C LYS A 180 0.94 10.22 20.74
N VAL A 181 1.25 10.21 19.45
CA VAL A 181 1.95 9.13 18.76
C VAL A 181 3.42 9.06 19.18
N ARG A 182 4.12 10.21 19.31
CA ARG A 182 5.53 10.29 19.74
C ARG A 182 5.74 10.02 21.24
N ARG A 183 4.86 10.47 22.13
CA ARG A 183 4.93 10.19 23.59
C ARG A 183 4.74 8.70 23.91
N GLY A 184 4.16 7.92 23.01
CA GLY A 184 4.17 6.46 23.07
C GLY A 184 5.50 5.81 22.67
N ARG A 185 6.46 6.58 22.12
CA ARG A 185 7.81 6.15 21.70
C ARG A 185 8.94 6.66 22.61
N THR A 186 8.66 7.54 23.59
CA THR A 186 9.67 8.09 24.52
C THR A 186 10.12 7.09 25.59
N TYR A 187 10.28 5.82 25.23
CA TYR A 187 10.90 4.80 26.10
C TYR A 187 11.89 3.89 25.36
N ASN A 188 12.31 4.20 24.12
CA ASN A 188 13.55 3.62 23.56
C ASN A 188 13.98 4.27 22.23
N GLY A 189 15.00 5.13 22.29
CA GLY A 189 15.75 5.57 21.10
C GLY A 189 15.79 7.07 20.92
N LYS A 190 16.88 7.69 21.40
CA LYS A 190 17.26 9.08 21.14
C LYS A 190 17.48 9.30 19.63
N ILE A 191 17.17 10.53 19.23
CA ILE A 191 17.37 11.16 17.92
C ILE A 191 18.80 10.96 17.43
#